data_AF-A0A924LZG2-F1
#
_entry.id   AF-A0A924LZG2-F1
#
_cell.length_a   1.000
_cell.length_b   1.000
_cell.length_c   1.000
_cell.angle_alpha   90.00
_cell.angle_beta   90.00
_cell.angle_gamma   90.00
#
_symmetry.space_group_name_H-M   'P 1'
#
loop_
_entity.id
_entity.type
_entity.pdbx_description
1 polymer ?
#
loop_
_entity_poly.entity_id
_entity_poly.type
_entity_poly.pdbx_seq_one_letter_code
_entity_poly.pdbx_strand_id
1 'polypeptide(L)'
;MTISCLLGVMALLTGCGSSNKSSKASSGGTGGSGGCGSQPSTQKKLDGLSVMHHCGNGQASITFAGSTYTINGGNCQKDASYLAANMGNTVVDTSASAKQRAKIDYLGVLVGRSPAAGADAEPAGKDGTYTTDLALTAAVGGKIHLLTNAKLTLSGNRSKGTFEGTDLQPGEEAGGKLTGTFDCG
;
A
#
# COMPACT_ATOMS: atom_id res chain seq x y z
N MET A 1 15.23 -9.88 -25.81
CA MET A 1 15.13 -8.88 -24.72
C MET A 1 14.58 -9.60 -23.50
N THR A 2 15.46 -10.00 -22.60
CA THR A 2 15.14 -10.64 -21.32
C THR A 2 14.70 -9.55 -20.35
N ILE A 3 13.40 -9.48 -20.08
CA ILE A 3 12.83 -8.59 -19.05
C ILE A 3 13.17 -9.26 -17.70
N SER A 4 14.27 -8.83 -17.10
CA SER A 4 14.57 -9.11 -15.70
C SER A 4 13.47 -8.48 -14.85
N CYS A 5 12.64 -9.33 -14.27
CA CYS A 5 11.76 -9.02 -13.17
C CYS A 5 12.51 -8.23 -12.10
N LEU A 6 12.21 -6.93 -11.97
CA LEU A 6 12.49 -6.14 -10.78
C LEU A 6 11.54 -6.60 -9.64
N LEU A 7 11.72 -7.83 -9.20
CA LEU A 7 11.29 -8.25 -7.87
C LEU A 7 12.42 -7.87 -6.91
N GLY A 8 12.10 -6.99 -5.96
CA GLY A 8 12.85 -6.89 -4.71
C GLY A 8 13.58 -5.59 -4.51
N VAL A 9 12.88 -4.62 -3.92
CA VAL A 9 13.50 -3.73 -2.93
C VAL A 9 12.48 -3.49 -1.83
N MET A 10 12.62 -4.21 -0.72
CA MET A 10 12.23 -3.77 0.63
C MET A 10 13.08 -4.59 1.61
N ALA A 11 14.38 -4.28 1.59
CA ALA A 11 15.32 -4.71 2.61
C ALA A 11 15.04 -3.88 3.88
N LEU A 12 14.59 -4.54 4.95
CA LEU A 12 14.60 -3.95 6.28
C LEU A 12 15.90 -4.36 6.98
N LEU A 13 16.73 -3.34 7.22
CA LEU A 13 17.90 -3.37 8.07
C LEU A 13 17.50 -3.36 9.56
N THR A 14 18.39 -3.96 10.37
CA THR A 14 18.55 -3.93 11.85
C THR A 14 17.65 -4.86 12.68
N GLY A 15 18.17 -5.69 13.60
CA GLY A 15 19.53 -5.80 14.13
C GLY A 15 19.75 -7.09 14.93
N CYS A 16 21.02 -7.43 15.14
CA CYS A 16 21.51 -8.58 15.88
C CYS A 16 21.56 -8.25 17.38
N GLY A 17 21.07 -9.15 18.24
CA GLY A 17 21.13 -9.04 19.71
C GLY A 17 20.90 -10.40 20.37
N SER A 18 21.89 -10.83 21.16
CA SER A 18 22.21 -12.19 21.58
C SER A 18 21.31 -12.84 22.66
N SER A 19 21.19 -14.18 22.55
CA SER A 19 21.25 -15.25 23.57
C SER A 19 20.17 -15.47 24.66
N ASN A 20 19.61 -16.70 24.63
CA ASN A 20 19.29 -17.64 25.72
C ASN A 20 18.09 -17.40 26.69
N LYS A 21 17.05 -18.25 26.57
CA LYS A 21 16.71 -19.37 27.48
C LYS A 21 15.30 -19.91 27.21
N SER A 22 15.18 -21.24 27.25
CA SER A 22 13.95 -22.02 27.27
C SER A 22 12.97 -21.56 28.35
N SER A 23 11.69 -21.47 28.01
CA SER A 23 10.56 -21.73 28.93
C SER A 23 9.32 -22.05 28.11
N LYS A 24 8.84 -23.27 28.30
CA LYS A 24 7.56 -23.79 27.84
C LYS A 24 6.46 -23.10 28.67
N ALA A 25 5.57 -22.35 28.04
CA ALA A 25 4.38 -21.81 28.70
C ALA A 25 3.18 -21.92 27.76
N SER A 26 2.33 -22.91 28.04
CA SER A 26 0.96 -23.01 27.57
C SER A 26 0.16 -21.86 28.19
N SER A 27 -0.47 -21.01 27.38
CA SER A 27 -1.61 -20.22 27.84
C SER A 27 -2.45 -19.81 26.64
N GLY A 28 -3.77 -19.94 26.83
CA GLY A 28 -4.78 -19.93 25.78
C GLY A 28 -4.79 -18.67 24.92
N GLY A 29 -5.10 -18.88 23.64
CA GLY A 29 -5.38 -17.84 22.67
C GLY A 29 -6.57 -17.01 23.13
N THR A 30 -6.28 -15.89 23.78
CA THR A 30 -7.19 -14.75 23.82
C THR A 30 -6.94 -14.01 22.53
N GLY A 31 -7.84 -14.16 21.56
CA GLY A 31 -7.89 -13.36 20.35
C GLY A 31 -8.12 -11.90 20.73
N GLY A 32 -7.03 -11.18 20.97
CA GLY A 32 -7.07 -9.74 21.17
C GLY A 32 -7.53 -9.10 19.87
N SER A 33 -8.73 -8.54 19.86
CA SER A 33 -9.11 -7.53 18.89
C SER A 33 -8.09 -6.40 19.00
N GLY A 34 -7.10 -6.40 18.12
CA GLY A 34 -6.07 -5.37 18.04
C GLY A 34 -6.70 -4.04 17.64
N GLY A 35 -7.29 -3.36 18.63
CA GLY A 35 -7.79 -2.01 18.49
C GLY A 35 -6.61 -1.06 18.24
N CYS A 36 -6.86 -0.04 17.42
CA CYS A 36 -5.82 0.85 16.91
C CYS A 36 -5.14 1.74 17.97
N GLY A 37 -5.68 1.84 19.19
CA GLY A 37 -5.08 2.66 20.25
C GLY A 37 -4.61 4.03 19.75
N SER A 38 -3.41 4.44 20.15
CA SER A 38 -2.73 5.65 19.63
C SER A 38 -1.70 5.33 18.53
N GLN A 39 -1.70 4.12 17.98
CA GLN A 39 -0.67 3.67 17.05
C GLN A 39 -1.08 3.96 15.60
N PRO A 40 -0.14 4.34 14.71
CA PRO A 40 -0.44 4.59 13.30
C PRO A 40 -0.81 3.30 12.55
N SER A 41 -0.38 2.14 13.07
CA SER A 41 -0.70 0.83 12.53
C SER A 41 -0.62 -0.27 13.59
N THR A 42 -1.32 -1.37 13.35
CA THR A 42 -1.31 -2.57 14.20
C THR A 42 -1.22 -3.83 13.34
N GLN A 43 -0.52 -4.84 13.84
CA GLN A 43 -0.54 -6.16 13.19
C GLN A 43 -1.80 -6.92 13.58
N LYS A 44 -2.45 -7.56 12.60
CA LYS A 44 -3.60 -8.46 12.84
C LYS A 44 -3.59 -9.61 11.86
N LYS A 45 -4.47 -10.59 12.10
CA LYS A 45 -4.74 -11.68 11.14
C LYS A 45 -6.02 -11.41 10.38
N LEU A 46 -5.96 -11.46 9.06
CA LEU A 46 -7.12 -11.45 8.16
C LEU A 46 -7.01 -12.64 7.23
N ASP A 47 -8.05 -13.48 7.17
CA ASP A 47 -8.06 -14.71 6.34
C ASP A 47 -6.83 -15.62 6.54
N GLY A 48 -6.32 -15.68 7.77
CA GLY A 48 -5.13 -16.45 8.13
C GLY A 48 -3.80 -15.78 7.75
N LEU A 49 -3.82 -14.65 7.05
CA LEU A 49 -2.64 -13.88 6.69
C LEU A 49 -2.30 -12.86 7.77
N SER A 50 -1.01 -12.72 8.07
CA SER A 50 -0.52 -11.59 8.86
C SER A 50 -0.55 -10.32 8.02
N VAL A 51 -1.26 -9.31 8.51
CA VAL A 51 -1.39 -8.01 7.85
C VAL A 51 -1.00 -6.88 8.80
N MET A 52 -0.51 -5.78 8.23
CA MET A 52 -0.42 -4.49 8.88
C MET A 52 -1.70 -3.72 8.57
N HIS A 53 -2.48 -3.43 9.61
CA HIS A 53 -3.65 -2.57 9.52
C HIS A 53 -3.23 -1.12 9.76
N HIS A 54 -3.59 -0.22 8.86
CA HIS A 54 -3.32 1.20 8.99
C HIS A 54 -4.49 1.89 9.71
N CYS A 55 -4.18 2.52 10.83
CA CYS A 55 -5.15 2.86 11.88
C CYS A 55 -5.73 4.28 11.81
N GLY A 56 -5.34 5.09 10.81
CA GLY A 56 -5.87 6.44 10.64
C GLY A 56 -7.25 6.46 9.98
N ASN A 57 -7.85 7.65 9.92
CA ASN A 57 -9.18 7.87 9.32
C ASN A 57 -9.16 7.94 7.79
N GLY A 58 -8.03 7.61 7.17
CA GLY A 58 -7.90 7.63 5.72
C GLY A 58 -8.89 6.67 5.05
N GLN A 59 -9.30 7.04 3.84
CA GLN A 59 -10.18 6.24 3.01
C GLN A 59 -9.79 6.34 1.54
N ALA A 60 -10.13 5.32 0.76
CA ALA A 60 -10.02 5.34 -0.69
C ALA A 60 -11.27 4.78 -1.36
N SER A 61 -11.54 5.27 -2.56
CA SER A 61 -12.57 4.74 -3.46
C SER A 61 -11.92 4.41 -4.79
N ILE A 62 -12.08 3.18 -5.26
CA ILE A 62 -11.43 2.67 -6.47
C ILE A 62 -12.48 2.12 -7.41
N THR A 63 -12.48 2.56 -8.67
CA THR A 63 -13.36 2.07 -9.71
C THR A 63 -12.57 1.28 -10.75
N PHE A 64 -12.96 0.02 -10.95
CA PHE A 64 -12.38 -0.87 -11.96
C PHE A 64 -13.50 -1.73 -12.58
N ALA A 65 -13.49 -1.87 -13.91
CA ALA A 65 -14.49 -2.63 -14.66
C ALA A 65 -15.95 -2.31 -14.28
N GLY A 66 -16.23 -1.02 -14.03
CA GLY A 66 -17.57 -0.53 -13.66
C GLY A 66 -17.99 -0.77 -12.20
N SER A 67 -17.17 -1.46 -11.40
CA SER A 67 -17.41 -1.67 -9.97
C SER A 67 -16.59 -0.68 -9.13
N THR A 68 -17.18 -0.18 -8.04
CA THR A 68 -16.51 0.70 -7.09
C THR A 68 -16.27 -0.02 -5.76
N TYR A 69 -15.03 0.04 -5.28
CA TYR A 69 -14.56 -0.57 -4.04
C TYR A 69 -14.15 0.54 -3.07
N THR A 70 -14.64 0.48 -1.84
CA THR A 70 -14.28 1.44 -0.78
C THR A 70 -13.36 0.77 0.23
N ILE A 71 -12.23 1.40 0.50
CA ILE A 71 -11.23 0.95 1.46
C ILE A 71 -11.22 1.96 2.61
N ASN A 72 -11.45 1.46 3.82
CA ASN A 72 -11.48 2.28 5.03
C ASN A 72 -10.26 1.99 5.90
N GLY A 73 -9.86 3.00 6.66
CA GLY A 73 -8.65 2.96 7.46
C GLY A 73 -7.43 3.25 6.60
N GLY A 74 -6.54 4.09 7.10
CA GLY A 74 -5.36 4.45 6.33
C GLY A 74 -4.65 5.67 6.86
N ASN A 75 -3.42 5.86 6.41
CA ASN A 75 -2.60 7.00 6.79
C ASN A 75 -1.78 7.49 5.61
N CYS A 76 -1.45 8.77 5.68
CA CYS A 76 -0.54 9.41 4.75
C CYS A 76 0.70 9.90 5.48
N GLN A 77 1.85 9.61 4.91
CA GLN A 77 3.13 10.18 5.28
C GLN A 77 3.47 11.24 4.26
N LYS A 78 3.71 12.45 4.75
CA LYS A 78 4.02 13.62 3.92
C LYS A 78 5.28 14.27 4.44
N ASP A 79 6.22 14.52 3.56
CA ASP A 79 7.33 15.44 3.83
C ASP A 79 7.52 16.41 2.66
N ALA A 80 8.62 17.17 2.62
CA ALA A 80 8.85 18.14 1.54
C ALA A 80 9.17 17.48 0.19
N SER A 81 9.51 16.19 0.17
CA SER A 81 10.09 15.48 -0.97
C SER A 81 9.12 14.47 -1.58
N TYR A 82 8.26 13.85 -0.77
CA TYR A 82 7.30 12.86 -1.24
C TYR A 82 6.01 12.83 -0.43
N LEU A 83 5.06 12.09 -0.99
CA LEU A 83 3.87 11.60 -0.29
C LEU A 83 3.80 10.08 -0.43
N ALA A 84 3.49 9.40 0.66
CA ALA A 84 3.09 8.00 0.68
C ALA A 84 1.72 7.86 1.35
N ALA A 85 0.74 7.29 0.65
CA ALA A 85 -0.58 7.00 1.20
C ALA A 85 -0.82 5.49 1.21
N ASN A 86 -1.21 4.94 2.37
CA ASN A 86 -1.51 3.54 2.54
C ASN A 86 -2.92 3.41 3.13
N MET A 87 -3.85 2.84 2.36
CA MET A 87 -5.23 2.61 2.80
C MET A 87 -5.50 1.11 2.92
N GLY A 88 -6.28 0.73 3.93
CA GLY A 88 -6.66 -0.65 4.20
C GLY A 88 -5.59 -1.43 4.97
N ASN A 89 -5.21 -2.59 4.43
CA ASN A 89 -4.29 -3.50 5.11
C ASN A 89 -3.18 -3.98 4.17
N THR A 90 -1.93 -3.91 4.62
CA THR A 90 -0.79 -4.45 3.87
C THR A 90 -0.48 -5.86 4.33
N VAL A 91 -0.43 -6.83 3.43
CA VAL A 91 0.00 -8.20 3.79
C VAL A 91 1.49 -8.23 4.09
N VAL A 92 1.86 -8.49 5.34
CA VAL A 92 3.27 -8.58 5.78
C VAL A 92 3.83 -10.00 5.70
N ASP A 93 2.96 -11.00 5.57
CA ASP A 93 3.37 -12.37 5.32
C ASP A 93 4.05 -12.46 3.94
N THR A 94 5.38 -12.65 3.91
CA THR A 94 6.16 -12.74 2.68
C THR A 94 5.93 -14.05 1.92
N SER A 95 5.42 -15.08 2.58
CA SER A 95 5.10 -16.37 1.98
C SER A 95 3.73 -16.40 1.27
N ALA A 96 2.89 -15.40 1.51
CA ALA A 96 1.57 -15.29 0.89
C ALA A 96 1.69 -15.15 -0.64
N SER A 97 0.97 -16.01 -1.37
CA SER A 97 0.83 -15.95 -2.81
C SER A 97 0.11 -14.68 -3.27
N ALA A 98 0.30 -14.28 -4.54
CA ALA A 98 -0.42 -13.14 -5.12
C ALA A 98 -1.95 -13.27 -4.97
N LYS A 99 -2.49 -14.48 -5.15
CA LYS A 99 -3.92 -14.76 -4.98
C LYS A 99 -4.40 -14.57 -3.53
N GLN A 100 -3.57 -14.90 -2.55
CA GLN A 100 -3.89 -14.66 -1.14
C GLN A 100 -3.86 -13.16 -0.84
N ARG A 101 -2.84 -12.44 -1.31
CA ARG A 101 -2.70 -11.00 -1.13
C ARG A 101 -3.87 -10.22 -1.74
N ALA A 102 -4.33 -10.64 -2.91
CA ALA A 102 -5.41 -9.97 -3.63
C ALA A 102 -6.77 -9.99 -2.93
N LYS A 103 -6.95 -10.83 -1.89
CA LYS A 103 -8.16 -10.85 -1.05
C LYS A 103 -8.20 -9.73 -0.01
N ILE A 104 -7.05 -9.11 0.25
CA ILE A 104 -6.92 -8.10 1.27
C ILE A 104 -6.93 -6.74 0.59
N ASP A 105 -8.02 -5.99 0.81
CA ASP A 105 -8.19 -4.68 0.19
C ASP A 105 -7.10 -3.71 0.64
N TYR A 106 -6.46 -3.07 -0.35
CA TYR A 106 -5.34 -2.19 -0.14
C TYR A 106 -5.18 -1.14 -1.25
N LEU A 107 -4.79 0.07 -0.88
CA LEU A 107 -4.24 1.07 -1.81
C LEU A 107 -2.88 1.54 -1.29
N GLY A 108 -1.87 1.49 -2.15
CA GLY A 108 -0.58 2.12 -1.95
C GLY A 108 -0.34 3.19 -3.00
N VAL A 109 -0.05 4.41 -2.56
CA VAL A 109 0.36 5.53 -3.40
C VAL A 109 1.73 5.99 -2.92
N LEU A 110 2.68 6.15 -3.82
CA LEU A 110 3.96 6.78 -3.56
C LEU A 110 4.25 7.74 -4.70
N VAL A 111 4.49 9.02 -4.39
CA VAL A 111 4.83 10.02 -5.38
C VAL A 111 5.98 10.90 -4.92
N GLY A 112 6.91 11.10 -5.83
CA GLY A 112 8.08 11.96 -5.66
C GLY A 112 9.28 11.28 -5.01
N ARG A 113 10.23 12.12 -4.58
CA ARG A 113 11.55 11.69 -4.10
C ARG A 113 11.51 11.02 -2.74
N SER A 114 11.28 9.71 -2.75
CA SER A 114 11.33 8.84 -1.59
C SER A 114 12.57 7.93 -1.61
N PRO A 115 12.95 7.30 -0.48
CA PRO A 115 14.03 6.32 -0.45
C PRO A 115 13.85 5.15 -1.43
N ALA A 116 12.60 4.81 -1.78
CA ALA A 116 12.29 3.75 -2.73
C ALA A 116 12.33 4.22 -4.21
N ALA A 117 12.07 5.50 -4.47
CA ALA A 117 12.13 6.08 -5.82
C ALA A 117 13.55 6.49 -6.24
N GLY A 118 14.45 6.70 -5.28
CA GLY A 118 15.83 7.14 -5.53
C GLY A 118 15.98 8.66 -5.50
N ALA A 119 17.23 9.13 -5.53
CA ALA A 119 17.57 10.54 -5.38
C ALA A 119 17.19 11.41 -6.59
N ASP A 120 17.07 10.80 -7.77
CA ASP A 120 16.83 11.50 -9.04
C ASP A 120 15.35 11.85 -9.28
N ALA A 121 14.43 11.22 -8.53
CA ALA A 121 13.00 11.49 -8.62
C ALA A 121 12.67 12.96 -8.33
N GLU A 122 11.63 13.49 -8.98
CA GLU A 122 11.14 14.84 -8.75
C GLU A 122 10.47 14.96 -7.37
N PRO A 123 10.72 16.01 -6.58
CA PRO A 123 10.03 16.21 -5.31
C PRO A 123 8.52 16.46 -5.49
N ALA A 124 7.68 15.78 -4.69
CA ALA A 124 6.23 15.98 -4.63
C ALA A 124 5.81 16.76 -3.37
N GLY A 125 6.41 17.94 -3.20
CA GLY A 125 6.29 18.75 -1.98
C GLY A 125 5.01 19.60 -1.86
N LYS A 126 4.15 19.64 -2.88
CA LYS A 126 2.98 20.54 -2.94
C LYS A 126 1.76 19.88 -3.60
N ASP A 127 0.64 20.59 -3.61
CA ASP A 127 -0.51 20.20 -4.42
C ASP A 127 -0.18 20.34 -5.91
N GLY A 128 -0.80 19.51 -6.75
CA GLY A 128 -0.51 19.49 -8.17
C GLY A 128 -0.82 18.17 -8.84
N THR A 129 -0.54 18.10 -10.14
CA THR A 129 -0.66 16.88 -10.94
C THR A 129 0.72 16.27 -11.14
N TYR A 130 0.81 14.96 -10.95
CA TYR A 130 2.01 14.14 -11.04
C TYR A 130 1.76 13.00 -12.02
N THR A 131 2.67 12.83 -12.97
CA THR A 131 2.63 11.76 -14.00
C THR A 131 3.94 10.99 -14.07
N THR A 132 4.93 11.39 -13.28
CA THR A 132 6.27 10.81 -13.17
C THR A 132 6.55 10.50 -11.71
N ASP A 133 7.53 9.61 -11.45
CA ASP A 133 7.95 9.22 -10.11
C ASP A 133 6.79 8.81 -9.20
N LEU A 134 5.83 8.11 -9.80
CA LEU A 134 4.56 7.71 -9.23
C LEU A 134 4.45 6.19 -9.26
N ALA A 135 4.28 5.59 -8.09
CA ALA A 135 3.90 4.19 -7.93
C ALA A 135 2.50 4.12 -7.32
N LEU A 136 1.61 3.40 -8.01
CA LEU A 136 0.23 3.17 -7.60
C LEU A 136 -0.07 1.67 -7.66
N THR A 137 -0.44 1.09 -6.52
CA THR A 137 -0.82 -0.32 -6.40
C THR A 137 -2.15 -0.41 -5.68
N ALA A 138 -3.08 -1.17 -6.23
CA ALA A 138 -4.35 -1.46 -5.60
C ALA A 138 -4.57 -2.97 -5.51
N ALA A 139 -5.10 -3.47 -4.40
CA ALA A 139 -5.67 -4.80 -4.31
C ALA A 139 -7.17 -4.62 -4.05
N VAL A 140 -8.00 -4.95 -5.05
CA VAL A 140 -9.47 -4.83 -5.00
C VAL A 140 -10.10 -5.90 -5.89
N GLY A 141 -11.33 -6.32 -5.59
CA GLY A 141 -12.04 -7.29 -6.42
C GLY A 141 -11.34 -8.64 -6.57
N GLY A 142 -10.48 -9.01 -5.62
CA GLY A 142 -9.69 -10.25 -5.68
C GLY A 142 -8.50 -10.21 -6.64
N LYS A 143 -8.09 -9.03 -7.13
CA LYS A 143 -6.95 -8.83 -8.04
C LYS A 143 -5.96 -7.80 -7.48
N ILE A 144 -4.69 -7.92 -7.88
CA ILE A 144 -3.66 -6.90 -7.67
C ILE A 144 -3.50 -6.13 -8.96
N HIS A 145 -3.59 -4.82 -8.87
CA HIS A 145 -3.48 -3.87 -9.95
C HIS A 145 -2.22 -3.03 -9.76
N LEU A 146 -1.39 -3.00 -10.80
CA LEU A 146 -0.22 -2.14 -10.89
C LEU A 146 -0.53 -1.09 -11.95
N LEU A 147 -0.67 0.17 -11.55
CA LEU A 147 -1.05 1.20 -12.49
C LEU A 147 0.16 1.68 -13.28
N THR A 148 0.00 1.72 -14.60
CA THR A 148 0.93 2.35 -15.55
C THR A 148 0.24 3.52 -16.24
N ASN A 149 1.02 4.39 -16.90
CA ASN A 149 0.52 5.65 -17.48
C ASN A 149 -0.33 6.45 -16.48
N ALA A 150 0.08 6.39 -15.20
CA ALA A 150 -0.74 6.88 -14.13
C ALA A 150 -0.64 8.40 -14.00
N LYS A 151 -1.76 9.01 -13.63
CA LYS A 151 -1.87 10.42 -13.29
C LYS A 151 -2.44 10.52 -11.88
N LEU A 152 -1.77 11.28 -11.03
CA LEU A 152 -2.21 11.59 -9.68
C LEU A 152 -2.35 13.09 -9.51
N THR A 153 -3.51 13.56 -9.07
CA THR A 153 -3.74 14.95 -8.70
C THR A 153 -3.89 15.05 -7.20
N LEU A 154 -2.97 15.75 -6.54
CA LEU A 154 -2.98 16.04 -5.10
C LEU A 154 -3.63 17.39 -4.81
N SER A 155 -4.40 17.45 -3.73
CA SER A 155 -5.04 18.65 -3.22
C SER A 155 -5.13 18.63 -1.69
N GLY A 156 -5.49 19.79 -1.10
CA GLY A 156 -5.70 19.89 0.35
C GLY A 156 -4.41 19.76 1.14
N ASN A 157 -3.33 20.40 0.68
CA ASN A 157 -1.99 20.19 1.25
C ASN A 157 -1.61 18.70 1.22
N ARG A 158 -1.88 18.08 0.07
CA ARG A 158 -1.63 16.69 -0.28
C ARG A 158 -2.37 15.70 0.60
N SER A 159 -3.42 16.11 1.30
CA SER A 159 -4.25 15.17 2.07
C SER A 159 -5.29 14.45 1.21
N LYS A 160 -5.49 14.87 -0.04
CA LYS A 160 -6.45 14.26 -0.95
C LYS A 160 -5.80 13.99 -2.29
N GLY A 161 -6.19 12.88 -2.91
CA GLY A 161 -5.71 12.50 -4.23
C GLY A 161 -6.82 11.97 -5.12
N THR A 162 -6.77 12.32 -6.40
CA THR A 162 -7.53 11.64 -7.46
C THR A 162 -6.54 11.03 -8.43
N PHE A 163 -6.72 9.76 -8.77
CA PHE A 163 -5.83 9.06 -9.67
C PHE A 163 -6.56 8.32 -10.77
N GLU A 164 -5.85 8.13 -11.88
CA GLU A 164 -6.24 7.25 -12.97
C GLU A 164 -5.00 6.59 -13.57
N GLY A 165 -5.18 5.41 -14.15
CA GLY A 165 -4.12 4.71 -14.86
C GLY A 165 -4.64 3.49 -15.61
N THR A 166 -3.74 2.85 -16.34
CA THR A 166 -3.99 1.59 -17.03
C THR A 166 -3.49 0.45 -16.15
N ASP A 167 -4.34 -0.56 -15.94
CA ASP A 167 -3.97 -1.73 -15.15
C ASP A 167 -2.97 -2.61 -15.91
N LEU A 168 -1.77 -2.77 -15.36
CA LEU A 168 -0.77 -3.70 -15.85
C LEU A 168 -0.97 -5.05 -15.17
N GLN A 169 -1.81 -5.91 -15.76
CA GLN A 169 -1.84 -7.32 -15.36
C GLN A 169 -0.68 -8.08 -16.02
N PRO A 170 0.18 -8.75 -15.25
CA PRO A 170 1.22 -9.59 -15.84
C PRO A 170 0.58 -10.72 -16.67
N GLY A 171 0.81 -10.71 -17.99
CA GLY A 171 0.39 -11.79 -18.89
C GLY A 171 -0.99 -11.64 -19.54
N GLU A 172 -1.69 -10.51 -19.36
CA GLU A 172 -2.92 -10.18 -20.10
C GLU A 172 -2.72 -8.92 -20.96
N GLU A 173 -3.48 -8.78 -22.06
CA GLU A 173 -3.51 -7.55 -22.87
C GLU A 173 -3.84 -6.33 -21.99
N ALA A 174 -3.20 -5.19 -22.27
CA ALA A 174 -3.24 -3.97 -21.45
C ALA A 174 -4.62 -3.72 -20.82
N GLY A 175 -4.66 -3.89 -19.49
CA GLY A 175 -5.88 -4.04 -18.70
C GLY A 175 -6.63 -2.72 -18.50
N GLY A 176 -7.93 -2.86 -18.22
CA GLY A 176 -8.88 -1.74 -18.18
C GLY A 176 -8.46 -0.54 -17.35
N LYS A 177 -9.08 0.61 -17.65
CA LYS A 177 -8.87 1.85 -16.90
C LYS A 177 -9.26 1.65 -15.43
N LEU A 178 -8.36 1.99 -14.53
CA LEU A 178 -8.61 2.05 -13.10
C LEU A 178 -8.55 3.51 -12.67
N THR A 179 -9.58 3.97 -11.96
CA THR A 179 -9.63 5.31 -11.38
C THR A 179 -9.88 5.23 -9.89
N GLY A 180 -9.56 6.29 -9.16
CA GLY A 180 -9.90 6.34 -7.76
C GLY A 180 -9.58 7.65 -7.09
N THR A 181 -9.93 7.71 -5.82
CA THR A 181 -9.62 8.81 -4.93
C THR A 181 -9.10 8.28 -3.60
N PHE A 182 -8.37 9.12 -2.88
CA PHE A 182 -8.06 8.91 -1.48
C PHE A 182 -8.17 10.21 -0.69
N ASP A 183 -8.49 10.09 0.59
CA ASP A 183 -8.46 11.17 1.58
C ASP A 183 -7.72 10.63 2.82
N CYS A 184 -6.79 11.40 3.37
CA CYS A 184 -5.99 11.01 4.52
C CYS A 184 -6.72 11.16 5.86
N GLY A 185 -7.91 11.80 5.87
CA GLY A 185 -8.67 12.15 7.07
C GLY A 185 -8.40 13.57 7.52
#